data_AF-A0A2N4YPD6-F1
#
_entry.id   AF-A0A2N4YPD6-F1
#
_cell.length_a   1.000
_cell.length_b   1.000
_cell.length_c   1.000
_cell.angle_alpha   90.00
_cell.angle_beta   90.00
_cell.angle_gamma   90.00
#
_symmetry.space_group_name_H-M   'P 1'
#
loop_
_entity.id
_entity.type
_entity.pdbx_description
1 polymer ?
#
loop_
_entity_poly.entity_id
_entity_poly.type
_entity_poly.pdbx_seq_one_letter_code
_entity_poly.pdbx_strand_id
1 'polypeptide(L)' 'RMVRAGLGYSIVPRMAVEQEKDRDGLSVHSLAPRLYRQLAVVMRQDKIVTKGIAEMLRLLHAVR' A
#
# COMPACT_ATOMS: atom_id res chain seq x y z
N ARG A 1 -1.99 5.00 15.09
CA ARG A 1 -1.97 5.42 16.52
C ARG A 1 -3.13 4.82 17.32
N MET A 2 -4.38 4.88 16.85
CA MET A 2 -5.55 4.33 17.59
C MET A 2 -5.43 2.84 17.93
N VAL A 3 -5.05 1.99 16.97
CA VAL A 3 -4.87 0.53 17.19
C VAL A 3 -3.80 0.26 18.25
N ARG A 4 -2.66 0.96 18.20
CA ARG A 4 -1.58 0.85 19.19
C ARG A 4 -2.02 1.30 20.59
N ALA A 5 -2.97 2.24 20.67
CA ALA A 5 -3.56 2.68 21.93
C ALA A 5 -4.68 1.75 22.44
N GLY A 6 -4.93 0.62 21.78
CA GLY A 6 -5.95 -0.35 22.18
C GLY A 6 -7.39 0.02 21.78
N LEU A 7 -7.57 1.01 20.91
CA LEU A 7 -8.90 1.54 20.54
C LEU A 7 -9.54 0.81 19.34
N GLY A 8 -9.20 -0.45 19.12
CA GLY A 8 -9.76 -1.30 18.07
C GLY A 8 -8.71 -1.94 17.16
N TYR A 9 -9.17 -2.41 16.00
CA TYR A 9 -8.38 -3.17 15.02
C TYR A 9 -8.42 -2.51 13.64
N SER A 10 -7.51 -2.92 12.74
CA SER A 10 -7.51 -2.45 11.36
C SER A 10 -6.98 -3.54 10.43
N ILE A 11 -7.56 -3.62 9.23
CA ILE A 11 -7.06 -4.44 8.14
C ILE A 11 -6.23 -3.52 7.24
N VAL A 12 -4.96 -3.87 7.08
CA VAL A 12 -4.01 -3.09 6.28
C VAL A 12 -3.33 -3.98 5.25
N PRO A 13 -2.92 -3.44 4.09
CA PRO A 13 -2.06 -4.20 3.18
C PRO A 13 -0.72 -4.49 3.86
N ARG A 14 -0.11 -5.64 3.55
CA ARG A 14 1.16 -6.09 4.15
C ARG A 14 2.26 -5.01 4.12
N MET A 15 2.35 -4.27 3.01
CA MET A 15 3.30 -3.17 2.79
C MET A 15 3.23 -2.05 3.85
N ALA A 16 2.11 -1.90 4.57
CA ALA A 16 1.95 -0.88 5.59
C ALA A 16 2.56 -1.26 6.96
N VAL A 17 2.98 -2.53 7.11
CA VAL A 17 3.55 -3.11 8.34
C VAL A 17 4.75 -3.99 8.00
N GLU A 18 5.48 -3.64 6.94
CA GLU A 18 6.60 -4.45 6.46
C GLU A 18 7.86 -4.24 7.31
N GLN A 19 8.11 -3.02 7.75
CA GLN A 19 9.27 -2.72 8.60
C GLN A 19 8.95 -3.01 10.07
N GLU A 20 9.96 -3.43 10.83
CA GLU A 20 9.81 -3.76 12.25
C GLU A 20 9.26 -2.59 13.07
N LYS A 21 9.74 -1.37 12.79
CA LYS A 21 9.26 -0.14 13.44
C LYS A 21 7.75 0.10 13.24
N ASP A 22 7.18 -0.35 12.13
CA ASP A 22 5.76 -0.17 11.83
C ASP A 22 4.89 -1.10 12.69
N ARG A 23 5.50 -2.14 13.26
CA ARG A 23 4.86 -3.13 14.14
C ARG A 23 5.06 -2.84 15.62
N ASP A 24 5.82 -1.80 15.97
CA ASP A 24 6.12 -1.49 17.36
C ASP A 24 4.82 -1.22 18.17
N GLY A 25 4.61 -2.03 19.21
CA GLY A 25 3.40 -2.02 20.02
C GLY A 25 2.16 -2.60 19.33
N LEU A 26 2.31 -3.40 18.27
CA LEU A 26 1.21 -4.03 17.54
C LEU A 26 1.46 -5.55 17.37
N SER A 27 0.41 -6.34 17.60
CA SER A 27 0.36 -7.74 17.14
C SER A 27 -0.22 -7.78 15.73
N VAL A 28 0.58 -8.20 14.76
CA VAL A 28 0.19 -8.26 13.35
C VAL A 28 0.00 -9.71 12.91
N HIS A 29 -1.20 -10.02 12.41
CA HIS A 29 -1.55 -11.36 11.93
C HIS A 29 -2.11 -11.30 10.51
N SER A 30 -1.85 -12.35 9.73
CA SER A 30 -2.51 -12.53 8.43
C SER A 30 -3.94 -13.02 8.63
N LEU A 31 -4.87 -12.52 7.81
CA LEU A 31 -6.23 -13.05 7.77
C LEU A 31 -6.28 -14.42 7.07
N ALA A 32 -7.21 -15.26 7.53
CA ALA A 32 -7.58 -16.52 6.90
C ALA A 32 -9.11 -16.50 6.67
N PRO A 33 -9.61 -16.40 5.43
CA PRO A 33 -8.85 -16.37 4.17
C PRO A 33 -8.07 -15.06 3.94
N ARG A 34 -7.06 -15.12 3.07
CA ARG A 34 -6.30 -13.93 2.66
C ARG A 34 -7.18 -13.00 1.82
N LEU A 35 -7.08 -11.70 2.08
CA LEU A 35 -7.71 -10.65 1.26
C LEU A 35 -6.70 -10.07 0.28
N TYR A 36 -7.18 -9.79 -0.94
CA TYR A 36 -6.38 -9.23 -2.03
C TYR A 36 -7.06 -7.99 -2.58
N ARG A 37 -6.26 -7.03 -3.07
CA ARG A 37 -6.74 -5.86 -3.81
C ARG A 37 -5.84 -5.62 -5.00
N GLN A 38 -6.40 -5.08 -6.08
CA GLN A 38 -5.63 -4.65 -7.24
C GLN A 38 -5.31 -3.16 -7.13
N LEU A 39 -4.03 -2.81 -7.28
CA LEU A 39 -3.59 -1.43 -7.43
C LEU A 39 -3.44 -1.08 -8.91
N ALA A 40 -3.81 0.15 -9.25
CA ALA A 40 -3.72 0.70 -10.60
C ALA A 40 -3.32 2.17 -10.56
N VAL A 41 -2.58 2.60 -11.59
CA VAL A 41 -2.40 4.02 -11.88
C VAL A 41 -3.52 4.44 -12.82
N VAL A 42 -4.30 5.45 -12.41
CA VAL A 42 -5.39 5.99 -13.20
C VAL A 42 -5.01 7.38 -13.67
N MET A 43 -5.14 7.62 -14.98
CA MET A 43 -4.84 8.89 -15.61
C MET A 43 -6.00 9.32 -16.50
N ARG A 44 -6.16 10.63 -16.67
CA ARG A 44 -7.04 11.16 -17.72
C ARG A 44 -6.57 10.69 -19.08
N GLN A 45 -7.51 10.32 -19.95
CA GLN A 45 -7.21 9.81 -21.28
C GLN A 45 -6.53 10.85 -22.19
N ASP A 46 -6.82 12.13 -22.01
CA ASP A 46 -6.28 13.25 -22.79
C ASP A 46 -4.94 13.78 -22.24
N LYS A 47 -4.37 13.14 -21.22
CA LYS A 47 -3.14 13.61 -20.59
C LYS A 47 -1.94 13.31 -21.50
N ILE A 48 -1.23 14.36 -21.94
CA ILE A 48 0.07 14.21 -22.61
C ILE A 48 1.07 13.58 -21.63
N VAL A 49 1.60 12.42 -21.99
CA VAL A 49 2.61 11.71 -21.22
C VAL A 49 3.98 12.25 -21.59
N THR A 50 4.50 13.17 -20.77
CA THR A 50 5.86 13.68 -20.93
C THR A 50 6.89 12.61 -20.55
N LYS A 51 8.16 12.78 -20.95
CA LYS A 51 9.24 11.85 -20.62
C LYS A 51 9.34 11.57 -19.11
N GLY A 52 9.19 12.61 -18.28
CA GLY A 52 9.21 12.46 -16.82
C GLY A 52 8.04 11.62 -16.29
N ILE A 53 6.83 11.81 -16.84
CA ILE A 53 5.66 11.00 -16.48
C ILE A 53 5.85 9.55 -16.96
N ALA A 54 6.33 9.34 -18.18
CA ALA A 54 6.62 8.01 -18.71
C ALA A 54 7.59 7.24 -17.80
N GLU A 55 8.64 7.90 -17.34
CA GLU A 55 9.63 7.29 -16.45
C GLU A 55 9.02 6.99 -15.07
N MET A 56 8.22 7.90 -14.52
CA MET A 56 7.49 7.64 -13.27
C MET A 56 6.52 6.47 -13.40
N LEU A 57 5.78 6.36 -14.51
CA LEU A 57 4.90 5.22 -14.77
C LEU A 57 5.69 3.91 -14.87
N ARG A 58 6.86 3.93 -15.51
CA ARG A 58 7.75 2.76 -15.58
C ARG A 58 8.19 2.31 -14.20
N LEU A 59 8.63 3.25 -13.35
CA LEU A 59 9.06 2.95 -11.98
C LEU A 59 7.90 2.45 -11.11
N LEU A 60 6.72 3.06 -11.20
CA LEU A 60 5.56 2.64 -10.41
C LEU A 60 5.07 1.23 -10.80
N HIS A 61 5.16 0.84 -12.07
CA HIS A 61 4.85 -0.53 -12.49
C HIS A 61 5.88 -1.55 -12.00
N ALA A 62 7.09 -1.14 -11.66
CA ALA A 62 8.11 -2.03 -11.10
C ALA A 62 7.91 -2.30 -9.59
N VAL A 63 7.10 -1.50 -8.89
CA VAL A 63 6.78 -1.66 -7.45
C VAL A 63 5.56 -2.58 -7.26
N ARG A 64 5.16 -3.33 -8.29
CA ARG A 64 4.03 -4.26 -8.23
C ARG A 64 4.39 -5.56 -7.53
#